data_AF-A0A2R6I0L2-F1
#
_entry.id   AF-A0A2R6I0L2-F1
#
_cell.length_a   1.000
_cell.length_b   1.000
_cell.length_c   1.000
_cell.angle_alpha   90.00
_cell.angle_beta   90.00
_cell.angle_gamma   90.00
#
_symmetry.space_group_name_H-M   'P 1'
#
loop_
_entity.id
_entity.type
_entity.pdbx_description
1 polymer ?
#
loop_
_entity_poly.entity_id
_entity_poly.type
_entity_poly.pdbx_seq_one_letter_code
_entity_poly.pdbx_strand_id
1 'polypeptide(L)'
;MRRVALATASGLVFLVVALNATNWVRGAFTLEVVPYQLLGAPPDAQLLFGAMYPGVFLLGAAPAYAYDRWGLISPAIVVFGPFGAALWFEAAGDPGQADLISPLGIYLVGWVAVFALALLAGGLEGAVRRRRAGARSTTGEG
;
A
#
# COMPACT_ATOMS: atom_id res chain seq x y z
N MET A 1 3.53 -16.55 15.27
CA MET A 1 4.74 -15.76 14.96
C MET A 1 5.04 -15.69 13.46
N ARG A 2 5.14 -16.81 12.73
CA ARG A 2 5.44 -16.82 11.27
C ARG A 2 4.62 -15.84 10.42
N ARG A 3 3.30 -15.81 10.62
CA ARG A 3 2.36 -14.93 9.87
C ARG A 3 2.65 -13.44 10.07
N VAL A 4 2.90 -13.06 11.32
CA VAL A 4 3.23 -11.68 11.70
C VAL A 4 4.59 -11.30 11.13
N ALA A 5 5.59 -12.19 11.21
CA ALA A 5 6.91 -11.93 10.63
C ALA A 5 6.85 -11.71 9.12
N LEU A 6 6.07 -12.50 8.38
CA LEU A 6 5.85 -12.31 6.95
C LEU A 6 5.16 -10.97 6.66
N ALA A 7 4.10 -10.64 7.38
CA ALA A 7 3.40 -9.36 7.22
C ALA A 7 4.32 -8.18 7.51
N THR A 8 5.12 -8.24 8.58
CA THR A 8 6.11 -7.22 8.91
C THR A 8 7.17 -7.09 7.82
N ALA A 9 7.70 -8.20 7.31
CA ALA A 9 8.67 -8.18 6.21
C ALA A 9 8.07 -7.54 4.95
N SER A 10 6.85 -7.91 4.57
CA SER A 10 6.14 -7.31 3.44
C SER A 10 5.89 -5.81 3.64
N GLY A 11 5.49 -5.40 4.85
CA GLY A 11 5.33 -3.98 5.20
C GLY A 11 6.62 -3.19 5.07
N LEU A 12 7.74 -3.74 5.57
CA LEU A 12 9.06 -3.10 5.46
C LEU A 12 9.52 -2.98 4.00
N VAL A 13 9.37 -4.06 3.21
CA VAL A 13 9.72 -4.04 1.79
C VAL A 13 8.88 -3.00 1.05
N PHE A 14 7.57 -2.97 1.26
CA PHE A 14 6.70 -2.00 0.61
C PHE A 14 7.04 -0.56 1.01
N LEU A 15 7.35 -0.31 2.28
CA LEU A 15 7.78 0.99 2.76
C LEU A 15 9.05 1.48 2.06
N VAL A 16 10.08 0.63 1.98
CA VAL A 16 11.34 0.98 1.28
C VAL A 16 11.09 1.27 -0.19
N VAL A 17 10.33 0.40 -0.87
CA VAL A 17 10.00 0.55 -2.28
C VAL A 17 9.23 1.85 -2.51
N ALA A 18 8.18 2.11 -1.72
CA ALA A 18 7.32 3.28 -1.86
C ALA A 18 8.07 4.60 -1.67
N LEU A 19 9.01 4.66 -0.72
CA LEU A 19 9.80 5.87 -0.45
C LEU A 19 10.85 6.16 -1.52
N ASN A 20 11.38 5.11 -2.16
CA ASN A 20 12.49 5.25 -3.12
C ASN A 20 12.05 5.12 -4.57
N ALA A 21 10.76 4.84 -4.82
CA ALA A 21 10.27 4.50 -6.15
C ALA A 21 10.55 5.61 -7.17
N THR A 22 10.33 6.88 -6.82
CA THR A 22 10.62 8.03 -7.69
C THR A 22 12.10 8.12 -8.05
N ASN A 23 12.99 7.88 -7.08
CA ASN A 23 14.44 7.90 -7.32
C ASN A 23 14.83 6.78 -8.30
N TRP A 24 14.30 5.57 -8.08
CA TRP A 24 14.60 4.41 -8.92
C TRP A 24 14.03 4.56 -10.34
N VAL A 25 12.82 5.11 -10.48
CA VAL A 25 12.20 5.42 -11.78
C VAL A 25 13.07 6.43 -12.55
N ARG A 26 13.69 7.39 -11.86
CA ARG A 26 14.60 8.38 -12.45
C ARG A 26 16.05 7.88 -12.60
N GLY A 27 16.31 6.59 -12.35
CA GLY A 27 17.62 5.96 -12.50
C GLY A 27 18.60 6.21 -11.35
N ALA A 28 18.17 6.86 -10.28
CA ALA A 28 18.97 7.08 -9.08
C ALA A 28 18.75 5.94 -8.07
N PHE A 29 19.71 5.03 -7.95
CA PHE A 29 19.68 3.96 -6.94
C PHE A 29 20.16 4.48 -5.58
N THR A 30 19.34 5.33 -4.95
CA THR A 30 19.53 5.78 -3.57
C THR A 30 18.59 5.03 -2.62
N LEU A 31 18.97 4.99 -1.34
CA LEU A 31 18.17 4.42 -0.27
C LEU A 31 18.03 5.48 0.82
N GLU A 32 16.99 6.30 0.71
CA GLU A 32 16.70 7.35 1.66
C GLU A 32 15.53 6.92 2.55
N VAL A 33 15.82 6.67 3.82
CA VAL A 33 14.79 6.34 4.82
C VAL A 33 14.20 7.62 5.40
N VAL A 34 14.98 8.70 5.50
CA VAL A 34 14.53 10.05 5.88
C VAL A 34 15.19 11.05 4.94
N PRO A 35 14.44 11.73 4.05
CA PRO A 35 14.95 12.81 3.25
C PRO A 35 15.58 13.92 4.13
N TYR A 36 16.82 14.32 3.86
CA TYR A 36 17.48 15.42 4.60
C TYR A 36 16.68 16.73 4.54
N GLN A 37 15.87 16.91 3.50
CA GLN A 37 14.97 18.03 3.27
C GLN A 37 13.90 18.16 4.37
N LEU A 38 13.58 17.08 5.10
CA LEU A 38 12.63 17.11 6.22
C LEU A 38 13.15 17.83 7.45
N LEU A 39 14.47 17.85 7.66
CA LEU A 39 15.08 18.52 8.81
C LEU A 39 14.92 20.05 8.74
N GLY A 40 14.71 20.59 7.53
CA GLY A 40 14.41 22.00 7.30
C GLY A 40 12.94 22.31 7.00
N ALA A 41 12.07 21.30 6.98
CA ALA A 41 10.67 21.47 6.64
C ALA A 41 9.84 22.03 7.82
N PRO A 42 8.72 22.73 7.56
CA PRO A 42 7.77 23.15 8.58
C PRO A 42 7.29 21.98 9.48
N PRO A 43 6.98 22.22 10.78
CA PRO A 43 6.61 21.16 11.72
C PRO A 43 5.40 20.31 11.30
N ASP A 44 4.41 20.92 10.65
CA ASP A 44 3.24 20.28 10.07
C ASP A 44 3.61 19.33 8.93
N ALA A 45 4.56 19.71 8.07
CA ALA A 45 5.09 18.83 7.04
C ALA A 45 5.87 17.64 7.64
N GLN A 46 6.64 17.87 8.71
CA GLN A 46 7.33 16.79 9.42
C GLN A 46 6.37 15.78 10.06
N LEU A 47 5.27 16.26 10.65
CA LEU A 47 4.24 15.39 11.23
C LEU A 47 3.50 14.57 10.18
N LEU A 48 3.11 15.19 9.05
CA LEU A 48 2.49 14.49 7.93
C LEU A 48 3.42 13.42 7.36
N PHE A 49 4.71 13.74 7.20
CA PHE A 49 5.70 12.78 6.73
C PHE A 49 5.92 11.64 7.74
N GLY A 50 6.00 11.97 9.04
CA GLY A 50 6.10 10.99 10.12
C GLY A 50 4.91 10.03 10.18
N ALA A 51 3.69 10.53 9.98
CA ALA A 51 2.46 9.73 9.94
C ALA A 51 2.35 8.83 8.70
N MET A 52 3.02 9.19 7.61
CA MET A 52 3.05 8.41 6.38
C MET A 52 3.76 7.05 6.56
N TYR A 53 4.87 6.98 7.30
CA TYR A 53 5.63 5.73 7.50
C TYR A 53 4.80 4.57 8.04
N PRO A 54 4.11 4.68 9.19
CA PRO A 54 3.27 3.59 9.69
C PRO A 54 2.12 3.29 8.75
N GLY A 55 1.55 4.29 8.08
CA GLY A 55 0.48 4.10 7.11
C GLY A 55 0.90 3.26 5.89
N VAL A 56 2.02 3.63 5.27
CA VAL A 56 2.60 2.91 4.13
C VAL A 56 3.07 1.52 4.55
N PHE A 57 3.68 1.38 5.73
CA PHE A 57 4.00 0.07 6.28
C PHE A 57 2.75 -0.83 6.38
N LEU A 58 1.63 -0.30 6.89
CA LEU A 58 0.37 -1.03 7.01
C LEU A 58 -0.22 -1.39 5.65
N LEU A 59 -0.08 -0.54 4.63
CA LEU A 59 -0.48 -0.85 3.27
C LEU A 59 0.23 -2.11 2.72
N GLY A 60 1.51 -2.32 3.04
CA GLY A 60 2.20 -3.57 2.68
C GLY A 60 1.86 -4.75 3.59
N ALA A 61 1.78 -4.51 4.90
CA ALA A 61 1.63 -5.57 5.90
C ALA A 61 0.22 -6.18 5.95
N ALA A 62 -0.83 -5.34 5.87
CA ALA A 62 -2.20 -5.80 6.04
C ALA A 62 -2.70 -6.74 4.93
N PRO A 63 -2.43 -6.47 3.63
CA PRO A 63 -2.77 -7.40 2.56
C PRO A 63 -2.01 -8.72 2.67
N ALA A 64 -0.72 -8.68 3.00
CA ALA A 64 0.09 -9.88 3.18
C ALA A 64 -0.44 -10.74 4.33
N TYR A 65 -0.80 -10.12 5.46
CA TYR A 65 -1.44 -10.80 6.58
C TYR A 65 -2.81 -11.36 6.19
N ALA A 66 -3.63 -10.60 5.46
CA ALA A 66 -4.96 -11.02 5.06
C ALA A 66 -4.95 -12.21 4.09
N TYR A 67 -4.00 -12.21 3.16
CA TYR A 67 -3.74 -13.32 2.26
C TYR A 67 -3.25 -14.56 3.01
N ASP A 68 -2.23 -14.45 3.85
CA ASP A 68 -1.71 -15.58 4.60
C ASP A 68 -2.77 -16.17 5.57
N ARG A 69 -3.53 -15.30 6.26
CA ARG A 69 -4.50 -15.72 7.29
C ARG A 69 -5.79 -16.30 6.74
N TRP A 70 -6.35 -15.67 5.70
CA TRP A 70 -7.69 -15.95 5.20
C TRP A 70 -7.75 -16.21 3.68
N GLY A 71 -6.60 -16.14 2.99
CA GLY A 71 -6.51 -16.31 1.53
C GLY A 71 -7.19 -15.18 0.74
N LEU A 72 -7.37 -14.00 1.34
CA LEU A 72 -8.03 -12.86 0.70
C LEU A 72 -7.06 -12.14 -0.24
N ILE A 73 -7.51 -11.87 -1.47
CA ILE A 73 -6.68 -11.26 -2.53
C ILE A 73 -7.09 -9.82 -2.78
N SER A 74 -8.37 -9.47 -2.57
CA SER A 74 -8.90 -8.15 -2.86
C SER A 74 -8.18 -7.00 -2.14
N PRO A 75 -7.70 -7.13 -0.89
CA PRO A 75 -6.93 -6.05 -0.25
C PRO A 75 -5.64 -5.74 -0.99
N ALA A 76 -4.95 -6.75 -1.52
CA ALA A 76 -3.70 -6.58 -2.25
C ALA A 76 -3.94 -5.85 -3.58
N ILE A 77 -5.02 -6.16 -4.29
CA ILE A 77 -5.37 -5.49 -5.54
C ILE A 77 -5.63 -4.00 -5.30
N VAL A 78 -6.38 -3.67 -4.25
CA VAL A 78 -6.72 -2.28 -3.90
C VAL A 78 -5.49 -1.47 -3.49
N VAL A 79 -4.50 -2.09 -2.84
CA VAL A 79 -3.27 -1.41 -2.45
C VAL A 79 -2.31 -1.27 -3.63
N PHE A 80 -1.99 -2.39 -4.30
CA PHE A 80 -0.89 -2.44 -5.27
C PHE A 80 -1.29 -1.98 -6.67
N GLY A 81 -2.59 -2.06 -7.04
CA GLY A 81 -3.08 -1.58 -8.34
C GLY A 81 -2.86 -0.08 -8.53
N PRO A 82 -3.41 0.78 -7.65
CA PRO A 82 -3.20 2.23 -7.73
C PRO A 82 -1.73 2.62 -7.55
N PHE A 83 -0.98 1.90 -6.71
CA PHE A 83 0.45 2.12 -6.56
C PHE A 83 1.21 1.88 -7.87
N GLY A 84 0.97 0.73 -8.52
CA GLY A 84 1.59 0.43 -9.82
C GLY A 84 1.19 1.41 -10.91
N ALA A 85 -0.07 1.86 -10.92
CA ALA A 85 -0.53 2.90 -11.83
C ALA A 85 0.19 4.24 -11.57
N ALA A 86 0.34 4.64 -10.30
CA ALA A 86 1.07 5.84 -9.92
C ALA A 86 2.54 5.79 -10.40
N LEU A 87 3.21 4.64 -10.25
CA LEU A 87 4.57 4.43 -10.76
C LEU A 87 4.65 4.52 -12.28
N TRP A 88 3.67 3.93 -12.98
CA TRP A 88 3.62 4.00 -14.43
C TRP A 88 3.50 5.45 -14.92
N PHE A 89 2.60 6.24 -14.31
CA PHE A 89 2.44 7.64 -14.68
C PHE A 89 3.67 8.48 -14.31
N GLU A 90 4.29 8.24 -13.16
CA GLU A 90 5.54 8.90 -12.77
C GLU A 90 6.69 8.57 -13.75
N ALA A 91 6.73 7.35 -14.29
CA ALA A 91 7.74 6.93 -15.28
C ALA A 91 7.45 7.43 -16.71
N ALA A 92 6.17 7.59 -17.06
CA ALA A 92 5.74 8.06 -18.36
C ALA A 92 5.68 9.60 -18.47
N GLY A 93 5.71 10.31 -17.33
CA GLY A 93 5.71 11.78 -17.28
C GLY A 93 7.01 12.38 -17.80
N ASP A 94 6.91 13.57 -18.40
CA ASP A 94 8.06 14.29 -18.93
C ASP A 94 8.87 14.92 -17.78
N PRO A 95 10.12 14.49 -17.52
CA PRO A 95 10.91 14.97 -16.37
C PRO A 95 11.25 16.47 -16.44
N GLY A 96 11.03 17.11 -17.60
CA GLY A 96 11.20 18.55 -17.80
C GLY A 96 9.98 19.41 -17.41
N GLN A 97 8.80 18.81 -17.20
CA GLN A 97 7.65 19.50 -16.64
C GLN A 97 7.61 19.27 -15.14
N ALA A 98 7.72 20.36 -14.36
CA ALA A 98 7.44 20.32 -12.94
C ALA A 98 5.94 20.13 -12.75
N ASP A 99 5.47 18.88 -12.84
CA ASP A 99 4.13 18.53 -12.40
C ASP A 99 4.04 18.91 -10.92
N LEU A 100 3.17 19.87 -10.62
CA LEU A 100 2.97 20.39 -9.26
C LEU A 100 2.52 19.31 -8.27
N ILE A 101 2.08 18.14 -8.76
CA ILE A 101 1.54 17.07 -7.94
C ILE A 101 2.03 15.71 -8.46
N SER A 102 3.00 15.09 -7.77
CA SER A 102 3.47 13.73 -8.08
C SER A 102 2.33 12.71 -7.85
N PRO A 103 1.96 11.87 -8.84
CA PRO A 103 1.01 10.78 -8.68
C PRO A 103 1.34 9.86 -7.51
N LEU A 104 2.64 9.59 -7.28
CA LEU A 104 3.10 8.83 -6.13
C LEU A 104 2.88 9.59 -4.82
N GLY A 105 3.17 10.90 -4.80
CA GLY A 105 2.88 11.77 -3.67
C GLY A 105 1.40 11.76 -3.26
N ILE A 106 0.47 11.82 -4.23
CA ILE A 106 -0.98 11.72 -3.97
C ILE A 106 -1.33 10.38 -3.33
N TYR A 107 -0.80 9.29 -3.87
CA TYR A 107 -1.04 7.94 -3.34
C TYR A 107 -0.57 7.83 -1.88
N LEU A 108 0.63 8.34 -1.60
CA LEU A 108 1.25 8.25 -0.28
C LEU A 108 0.56 9.14 0.76
N VAL A 109 0.13 10.35 0.40
CA VAL A 109 -0.68 11.21 1.28
C VAL A 109 -2.08 10.62 1.49
N GLY A 110 -2.67 10.05 0.43
CA GLY A 110 -3.99 9.42 0.43
C GLY A 110 -4.04 8.01 1.05
N TRP A 111 -2.97 7.55 1.69
CA TRP A 111 -2.83 6.17 2.17
C TRP A 111 -3.99 5.70 3.05
N VAL A 112 -4.57 6.60 3.86
CA VAL A 112 -5.71 6.28 4.75
C VAL A 112 -6.93 5.82 3.94
N ALA A 113 -7.20 6.51 2.83
CA ALA A 113 -8.32 6.15 1.95
C ALA A 113 -8.07 4.80 1.27
N VAL A 114 -6.85 4.56 0.78
CA VAL A 114 -6.44 3.28 0.18
C VAL A 114 -6.57 2.15 1.21
N PHE A 115 -6.12 2.37 2.44
CA PHE A 115 -6.20 1.39 3.52
C PHE A 115 -7.65 1.07 3.90
N ALA A 116 -8.50 2.09 4.03
CA ALA A 116 -9.93 1.90 4.30
C ALA A 116 -10.62 1.09 3.20
N LEU A 117 -10.33 1.39 1.93
CA LEU A 117 -10.85 0.63 0.79
C LEU A 117 -10.35 -0.82 0.80
N ALA A 118 -9.08 -1.06 1.17
CA ALA A 118 -8.52 -2.40 1.25
C ALA A 118 -9.21 -3.24 2.35
N LEU A 119 -9.50 -2.63 3.50
CA LEU A 119 -10.27 -3.27 4.57
C LEU A 119 -11.71 -3.59 4.13
N LEU A 120 -12.38 -2.65 3.46
CA LEU A 120 -13.73 -2.86 2.92
C LEU A 120 -13.75 -3.99 1.89
N ALA A 121 -12.78 -4.02 0.97
CA ALA A 121 -12.65 -5.07 -0.04
C ALA A 121 -12.41 -6.45 0.62
N GLY A 122 -11.53 -6.51 1.62
CA GLY A 122 -11.28 -7.75 2.38
C GLY A 122 -12.50 -8.22 3.16
N GLY A 123 -13.22 -7.29 3.79
CA GLY A 123 -14.47 -7.56 4.51
C GLY A 123 -15.55 -8.12 3.59
N LEU A 124 -15.73 -7.52 2.41
CA LEU A 124 -16.69 -7.96 1.40
C LEU A 124 -16.32 -9.33 0.83
N GLU A 125 -15.05 -9.54 0.46
CA GLU A 125 -14.57 -10.84 -0.03
C GLU A 125 -14.79 -11.93 1.03
N GLY A 126 -14.46 -11.64 2.29
CA GLY A 126 -14.70 -12.54 3.42
C GLY A 126 -16.18 -12.84 3.66
N ALA A 127 -17.07 -11.86 3.49
CA ALA A 127 -18.51 -12.05 3.61
C ALA A 127 -19.07 -12.93 2.47
N VAL A 128 -18.65 -12.69 1.22
CA VAL A 128 -19.05 -13.47 0.05
C VAL A 128 -18.60 -14.92 0.18
N ARG A 129 -17.35 -15.16 0.59
CA ARG A 129 -16.82 -16.52 0.80
C ARG A 129 -17.59 -17.29 1.87
N ARG A 130 -17.93 -16.64 2.99
CA ARG A 130 -18.74 -17.24 4.07
C ARG A 130 -20.14 -17.61 3.60
N ARG A 131 -20.82 -16.73 2.84
CA ARG A 131 -22.14 -17.03 2.27
C ARG A 131 -22.10 -18.22 1.30
N ARG A 132 -21.08 -18.30 0.44
CA ARG A 132 -20.91 -19.43 -0.49
C ARG A 132 -20.62 -20.75 0.22
N ALA A 133 -19.85 -20.72 1.31
CA ALA A 133 -19.60 -21.91 2.12
C ALA A 133 -20.88 -22.43 2.80
N GLY A 134 -21.68 -21.53 3.39
CA GLY A 134 -22.96 -21.89 4.01
C GLY A 134 -24.03 -22.38 3.02
N ALA A 135 -24.06 -21.85 1.79
CA ALA A 135 -25.00 -22.30 0.76
C ALA A 135 -24.69 -23.71 0.20
N ARG A 136 -23.42 -24.14 0.24
CA ARG A 136 -23.02 -25.51 -0.15
C ARG A 136 -23.37 -26.54 0.91
N SER A 137 -23.33 -26.19 2.19
CA SER A 137 -23.75 -27.10 3.26
C SER A 137 -25.26 -27.37 3.27
N THR A 138 -26.08 -26.45 2.75
CA THR A 138 -27.54 -26.59 2.71
C THR A 138 -28.07 -27.34 1.48
N THR A 139 -27.25 -27.56 0.46
CA THR A 139 -27.65 -28.26 -0.79
C THR A 139 -27.05 -29.66 -0.92
N GLY A 140 -26.30 -30.13 0.09
CA GLY A 140 -25.55 -31.39 0.07
C GLY A 140 -26.15 -32.56 0.89
N GLU A 141 -27.28 -32.39 1.56
CA GLU A 141 -27.97 -33.48 2.27
C GLU A 141 -29.47 -33.42 1.98
N GLY A 142 -29.98 -34.46 1.33
CA GLY A 142 -31.37 -34.64 0.90
C GLY A 142 -31.46 -35.68 -0.19
#